data_AF-A0A8T4A5N4-F1
#
_entry.id   AF-A0A8T4A5N4-F1
#
_cell.length_a   1.000
_cell.length_b   1.000
_cell.length_c   1.000
_cell.angle_alpha   90.00
_cell.angle_beta   90.00
_cell.angle_gamma   90.00
#
_symmetry.space_group_name_H-M   'P 1'
#
loop_
_entity.id
_entity.type
_entity.pdbx_description
1 polymer ?
#
loop_
_entity_poly.entity_id
_entity_poly.type
_entity_poly.pdbx_seq_one_letter_code
_entity_poly.pdbx_strand_id
1 'polypeptide(L)'
;MKKLERFCPRCGKKGISQESALCGACAALAAGLEFKEIIVTICAYCGRFRLRHKWVESKTADDAVAAVASEKIKHEGQQRTQISSSLPHKNINPGIDLDFDIDVSFGREGYRVPGRIRGTVCPYCSKQGTPYFEGVLQLRSPSNELISYVRNDIAKHQSRGIFITKEIPERDGIDFQISSNKYLRALGKRIRARFSGEFKESARLFTRDRQTSKDVYRLSVYFRLRPYAVGQVVKKGEREIQITSIGKRVCGIDIKNGKKVFLE
;
A
#
# COMPACT_ATOMS: atom_id res chain seq x y z
N MET A 1 38.18 -5.27 -41.82
CA MET A 1 36.97 -5.97 -42.29
C MET A 1 35.81 -5.59 -41.38
N LYS A 2 34.74 -4.95 -41.90
CA LYS A 2 33.52 -4.68 -41.10
C LYS A 2 32.82 -6.01 -40.84
N LYS A 3 32.70 -6.41 -39.58
CA LYS A 3 31.97 -7.62 -39.18
C LYS A 3 30.51 -7.44 -39.63
N LEU A 4 30.04 -8.23 -40.59
CA LEU A 4 28.66 -8.16 -41.07
C LEU A 4 27.75 -8.59 -39.90
N GLU A 5 26.99 -7.65 -39.35
CA GLU A 5 25.96 -7.95 -38.36
C GLU A 5 24.81 -8.70 -39.04
N ARG A 6 24.49 -9.90 -38.53
CA ARG A 6 23.30 -10.62 -38.99
C ARG A 6 22.03 -9.90 -38.57
N PHE A 7 21.00 -10.01 -39.39
CA PHE A 7 19.67 -9.45 -39.13
C PHE A 7 18.60 -10.55 -39.22
N CYS A 8 17.50 -10.37 -38.49
CA CYS A 8 16.34 -11.24 -38.55
C CYS A 8 15.58 -11.04 -39.87
N PRO A 9 15.44 -12.06 -40.73
CA PRO A 9 14.71 -11.93 -42.00
C PRO A 9 13.23 -11.57 -41.84
N ARG A 10 12.62 -11.91 -40.69
CA ARG A 10 11.19 -11.68 -40.44
C ARG A 10 10.86 -10.26 -39.96
N CYS A 11 11.75 -9.62 -39.19
CA CYS A 11 11.46 -8.31 -38.57
C CYS A 11 12.57 -7.26 -38.73
N GLY A 12 13.70 -7.60 -39.36
CA GLY A 12 14.82 -6.67 -39.59
C GLY A 12 15.71 -6.39 -38.37
N LYS A 13 15.46 -6.99 -37.20
CA LYS A 13 16.30 -6.79 -35.99
C LYS A 13 17.74 -7.21 -36.27
N LYS A 14 18.69 -6.29 -36.14
CA LYS A 14 20.13 -6.52 -36.31
C LYS A 14 20.74 -7.14 -35.04
N GLY A 15 21.92 -7.76 -35.17
CA GLY A 15 22.66 -8.35 -34.05
C GLY A 15 22.09 -9.67 -33.53
N ILE A 16 21.42 -10.46 -34.38
CA ILE A 16 20.99 -11.81 -34.00
C ILE A 16 22.19 -12.77 -33.91
N SER A 17 22.06 -13.83 -33.11
CA SER A 17 23.09 -14.87 -32.96
C SER A 17 23.49 -15.48 -34.31
N GLN A 18 24.77 -15.83 -34.45
CA GLN A 18 25.30 -16.53 -35.63
C GLN A 18 24.71 -17.94 -35.79
N GLU A 19 24.09 -18.48 -34.74
CA GLU A 19 23.51 -19.83 -34.76
C GLU A 19 21.98 -19.81 -34.95
N SER A 20 21.35 -18.63 -34.93
CA SER A 20 19.90 -18.50 -35.01
C SER A 20 19.45 -17.92 -36.35
N ALA A 21 18.45 -18.54 -36.99
CA ALA A 21 17.83 -18.03 -38.22
C ALA A 21 16.88 -16.84 -37.98
N LEU A 22 16.27 -16.76 -36.80
CA LEU A 22 15.34 -15.71 -36.39
C LEU A 22 15.78 -15.10 -35.06
N CYS A 23 15.34 -13.88 -34.76
CA CYS A 23 15.49 -13.34 -33.40
C CYS A 23 14.56 -14.08 -32.41
N GLY A 24 14.88 -14.05 -31.12
CA GLY A 24 14.10 -14.76 -30.08
C GLY A 24 12.60 -14.51 -30.14
N ALA A 25 12.18 -13.26 -30.33
CA ALA A 25 10.77 -12.90 -30.48
C ALA A 25 10.11 -13.57 -31.69
N CYS A 26 10.77 -13.55 -32.85
CA CYS A 26 10.24 -14.15 -34.08
C CYS A 26 10.22 -15.68 -34.02
N ALA A 27 11.19 -16.28 -33.33
CA ALA A 27 11.23 -17.72 -33.07
C ALA A 27 10.09 -18.14 -32.13
N ALA A 28 9.87 -17.39 -31.04
CA ALA A 28 8.77 -17.62 -30.10
C ALA A 28 7.40 -17.55 -30.80
N LEU A 29 7.17 -16.49 -31.60
CA LEU A 29 5.93 -16.36 -32.38
C LEU A 29 5.75 -17.46 -33.42
N ALA A 30 6.84 -17.97 -34.02
CA ALA A 30 6.76 -19.08 -34.98
C ALA A 30 6.44 -20.42 -34.29
N ALA A 31 6.79 -20.57 -33.02
CA ALA A 31 6.51 -21.74 -32.20
C ALA A 31 5.10 -21.72 -31.56
N GLY A 32 4.28 -20.70 -31.83
CA GLY A 32 2.91 -20.61 -31.30
C GLY A 32 2.79 -19.88 -29.95
N LEU A 33 3.83 -19.17 -29.50
CA LEU A 33 3.69 -18.30 -28.32
C LEU A 33 2.92 -17.05 -28.70
N GLU A 34 1.89 -16.75 -27.91
CA GLU A 34 1.17 -15.49 -27.98
C GLU A 34 1.63 -14.56 -26.87
N PHE A 35 2.23 -13.43 -27.25
CA PHE A 35 2.59 -12.38 -26.31
C PHE A 35 2.46 -11.00 -26.94
N LYS A 36 2.09 -10.02 -26.12
CA LYS A 36 2.16 -8.59 -26.46
C LYS A 36 3.40 -7.98 -25.83
N GLU A 37 3.59 -6.67 -25.99
CA GLU A 37 4.67 -5.93 -25.33
C GLU A 37 4.62 -6.12 -23.80
N ILE A 38 5.72 -6.65 -23.25
CA ILE A 38 5.87 -6.93 -21.82
C ILE A 38 6.59 -5.77 -21.16
N ILE A 39 5.81 -4.76 -20.80
CA ILE A 39 6.30 -3.64 -19.98
C ILE A 39 6.08 -3.95 -18.50
N VAL A 40 7.17 -4.01 -17.73
CA VAL A 40 7.20 -4.16 -16.28
C VAL A 40 7.45 -2.78 -15.67
N THR A 41 6.40 -2.15 -15.13
CA THR A 41 6.52 -0.83 -14.49
C THR A 41 6.83 -0.99 -13.01
N ILE A 42 7.97 -0.45 -12.56
CA ILE A 42 8.48 -0.61 -11.19
C ILE A 42 8.68 0.75 -10.54
N CYS A 43 8.38 0.85 -9.24
CA CYS A 43 8.65 2.02 -8.43
C CYS A 43 10.12 2.06 -8.03
N ALA A 44 10.82 3.13 -8.39
CA ALA A 44 12.24 3.30 -8.07
C ALA A 44 12.53 3.37 -6.56
N TYR A 45 11.58 3.82 -5.75
CA TYR A 45 11.80 4.03 -4.31
C TYR A 45 11.40 2.86 -3.42
N CYS A 46 10.33 2.14 -3.76
CA CYS A 46 9.82 1.04 -2.91
C CYS A 46 9.78 -0.32 -3.60
N GLY A 47 10.26 -0.44 -4.85
CA GLY A 47 10.32 -1.70 -5.59
C GLY A 47 8.97 -2.28 -6.02
N ARG A 48 7.83 -1.72 -5.57
CA ARG A 48 6.50 -2.15 -6.01
C ARG A 48 6.38 -2.07 -7.52
N PHE A 49 5.62 -2.99 -8.10
CA PHE A 49 5.40 -3.05 -9.54
C PHE A 49 3.91 -2.99 -9.88
N ARG A 50 3.60 -2.65 -11.13
CA ARG A 50 2.22 -2.51 -11.61
C ARG A 50 1.72 -3.82 -12.23
N LEU A 51 0.68 -4.41 -11.64
CA LEU A 51 -0.01 -5.60 -12.15
C LEU A 51 -1.52 -5.34 -12.19
N ARG A 52 -2.20 -5.60 -13.32
CA ARG A 52 -3.65 -5.33 -13.49
C ARG A 52 -4.11 -3.96 -12.96
N HIS A 53 -3.35 -2.92 -13.27
CA HIS A 53 -3.56 -1.53 -12.81
C HIS A 53 -3.35 -1.25 -11.31
N LYS A 54 -2.98 -2.26 -10.51
CA LYS A 54 -2.67 -2.11 -9.07
C LYS A 54 -1.16 -2.10 -8.84
N TRP A 55 -0.73 -1.44 -7.78
CA TRP A 55 0.64 -1.51 -7.29
C TRP A 55 0.75 -2.64 -6.28
N VAL A 56 1.59 -3.63 -6.58
CA VAL A 56 1.77 -4.86 -5.80
C VAL A 56 3.21 -4.91 -5.28
N GLU A 57 3.38 -5.49 -4.11
CA GLU A 57 4.68 -5.72 -3.50
C GLU A 57 5.34 -6.96 -4.11
N SER A 58 6.63 -6.89 -4.42
CA SER A 58 7.46 -8.02 -4.78
C SER A 58 8.69 -8.07 -3.87
N LYS A 59 9.28 -9.25 -3.72
CA LYS A 59 10.54 -9.40 -2.98
C LYS A 59 11.71 -9.00 -3.88
N THR A 60 11.64 -9.35 -5.16
CA THR A 60 12.68 -9.05 -6.16
C THR A 60 12.07 -8.41 -7.41
N ALA A 61 12.92 -7.86 -8.27
CA ALA A 61 12.51 -7.40 -9.59
C ALA A 61 12.17 -8.58 -10.51
N ASP A 62 12.82 -9.74 -10.35
CA ASP A 62 12.52 -10.96 -11.11
C ASP A 62 11.12 -11.51 -10.80
N ASP A 63 10.68 -11.46 -9.53
CA ASP A 63 9.31 -11.81 -9.15
C ASP A 63 8.29 -10.94 -9.88
N ALA A 64 8.59 -9.65 -10.04
CA ALA A 64 7.73 -8.71 -10.77
C ALA A 64 7.68 -9.03 -12.26
N VAL A 65 8.82 -9.37 -12.87
CA VAL A 65 8.88 -9.80 -14.27
C VAL A 65 8.08 -11.08 -14.46
N ALA A 66 8.29 -12.11 -13.64
CA ALA A 66 7.58 -13.38 -13.71
C ALA A 66 6.06 -13.20 -13.58
N ALA A 67 5.62 -12.36 -12.63
CA ALA A 67 4.20 -12.08 -12.43
C ALA A 67 3.56 -11.36 -13.64
N VAL A 68 4.25 -10.40 -14.26
CA VAL A 68 3.73 -9.68 -15.43
C VAL A 68 3.80 -10.55 -16.70
N ALA A 69 4.88 -11.30 -16.87
CA ALA A 69 5.08 -12.17 -18.02
C ALA A 69 4.08 -13.35 -18.02
N SER A 70 3.84 -14.00 -16.89
CA SER A 70 2.84 -15.08 -16.78
C SER A 70 1.41 -14.63 -17.09
N GLU A 71 1.08 -13.36 -16.87
CA GLU A 71 -0.22 -12.81 -17.26
C GLU A 71 -0.33 -12.56 -18.77
N LYS A 72 0.77 -12.17 -19.42
CA LYS A 72 0.79 -11.67 -20.80
C LYS A 72 1.23 -12.68 -21.84
N ILE A 73 1.96 -13.72 -21.45
CA ILE A 73 2.46 -14.77 -22.32
C ILE A 73 1.53 -15.97 -22.20
N LYS A 74 1.05 -16.44 -23.35
CA LYS A 74 0.26 -17.67 -23.45
C LYS A 74 0.91 -18.60 -24.46
N HIS A 75 0.72 -19.89 -24.23
CA HIS A 75 1.10 -20.95 -25.14
C HIS A 75 -0.10 -21.87 -25.31
N GLU A 76 -0.42 -22.26 -26.54
CA GLU A 76 -1.50 -23.21 -26.79
C GLU A 76 -1.23 -24.52 -26.05
N GLY A 77 -2.21 -24.98 -25.26
CA GLY A 77 -2.20 -26.32 -24.66
C GLY A 77 -1.29 -26.57 -23.45
N GLN A 78 -0.53 -25.59 -22.93
CA GLN A 78 0.38 -25.83 -21.79
C GLN A 78 0.18 -24.83 -20.63
N GLN A 79 0.07 -25.35 -19.40
CA GLN A 79 -0.08 -24.54 -18.18
C GLN A 79 1.22 -24.35 -17.37
N ARG A 80 2.25 -25.18 -17.58
CA ARG A 80 3.49 -25.09 -16.81
C ARG A 80 4.48 -24.17 -17.49
N THR A 81 4.60 -22.96 -16.95
CA THR A 81 5.56 -21.94 -17.41
C THR A 81 6.60 -21.70 -16.32
N GLN A 82 7.87 -21.96 -16.62
CA GLN A 82 8.96 -21.40 -15.82
C GLN A 82 9.40 -20.11 -16.51
N ILE A 83 9.55 -19.04 -15.72
CA ILE A 83 9.95 -17.73 -16.20
C ILE A 83 11.18 -17.31 -15.42
N SER A 84 12.25 -17.04 -16.14
CA SER A 84 13.48 -16.47 -15.59
C SER A 84 13.85 -15.24 -16.39
N SER A 85 14.27 -14.19 -15.70
CA SER A 85 14.81 -12.99 -16.34
C SER A 85 16.25 -12.80 -15.95
N SER A 86 17.09 -12.46 -16.93
CA SER A 86 18.41 -11.90 -16.68
C SER A 86 18.28 -10.38 -16.69
N LEU A 87 17.86 -9.80 -15.57
CA LEU A 87 17.77 -8.35 -15.47
C LEU A 87 19.18 -7.74 -15.48
N PRO A 88 19.44 -6.69 -16.29
CA PRO A 88 20.70 -5.99 -16.22
C PRO A 88 20.88 -5.42 -14.80
N HIS A 89 22.07 -5.60 -14.20
CA HIS A 89 22.43 -5.02 -12.91
C HIS A 89 22.55 -3.48 -13.00
N LYS A 90 21.43 -2.81 -13.20
CA LYS A 90 21.30 -1.36 -13.20
C LYS A 90 20.26 -0.95 -12.17
N ASN A 91 20.57 0.11 -11.43
CA ASN A 91 19.63 0.71 -10.48
C ASN A 91 18.40 1.22 -11.23
N ILE A 92 17.22 0.80 -10.80
CA ILE A 92 15.94 1.25 -11.37
C ILE A 92 15.66 2.66 -10.82
N ASN A 93 16.02 3.69 -11.59
CA ASN A 93 15.74 5.09 -11.27
C ASN A 93 14.43 5.56 -11.92
N PRO A 94 13.79 6.64 -11.41
CA PRO A 94 12.65 7.24 -12.10
C PRO A 94 13.03 7.67 -13.52
N GLY A 95 12.21 7.31 -14.52
CA GLY A 95 12.45 7.65 -15.92
C GLY A 95 13.35 6.66 -16.67
N ILE A 96 13.86 5.61 -16.02
CA ILE A 96 14.60 4.57 -16.71
C ILE A 96 13.68 3.76 -17.62
N ASP A 97 14.15 3.46 -18.83
CA ASP A 97 13.50 2.56 -19.78
C ASP A 97 14.58 1.60 -20.30
N LEU A 98 14.47 0.31 -19.94
CA LEU A 98 15.47 -0.72 -20.21
C LEU A 98 14.84 -1.90 -20.92
N ASP A 99 15.29 -2.16 -22.14
CA ASP A 99 14.98 -3.40 -22.84
C ASP A 99 15.84 -4.54 -22.30
N PHE A 100 15.24 -5.71 -22.14
CA PHE A 100 15.90 -6.94 -21.70
C PHE A 100 15.21 -8.15 -22.32
N ASP A 101 15.84 -9.31 -22.19
CA ASP A 101 15.26 -10.56 -22.66
C ASP A 101 14.73 -11.38 -21.47
N ILE A 102 13.54 -11.95 -21.63
CA ILE A 102 12.89 -12.85 -20.68
C ILE A 102 13.00 -14.25 -21.24
N ASP A 103 13.63 -15.15 -20.51
CA ASP A 103 13.67 -16.56 -20.85
C ASP A 103 12.43 -17.25 -20.24
N VAL A 104 11.66 -17.92 -21.10
CA VAL A 104 10.38 -18.53 -20.76
C VAL A 104 10.41 -19.97 -21.25
N SER A 105 10.09 -20.92 -20.38
CA SER A 105 10.03 -22.33 -20.75
C SER A 105 8.66 -22.94 -20.50
N PHE A 106 8.19 -23.67 -21.51
CA PHE A 106 6.96 -24.46 -21.50
C PHE A 106 7.36 -25.93 -21.68
N GLY A 107 7.30 -26.70 -20.59
CA GLY A 107 7.80 -28.07 -20.59
C GLY A 107 9.32 -28.15 -20.84
N ARG A 108 9.73 -28.73 -21.98
CA ARG A 108 11.14 -28.84 -22.39
C ARG A 108 11.58 -27.75 -23.38
N GLU A 109 10.64 -26.94 -23.86
CA GLU A 109 10.91 -25.92 -24.86
C GLU A 109 11.17 -24.59 -24.17
N GLY A 110 12.23 -23.89 -24.62
CA GLY A 110 12.64 -22.59 -24.09
C GLY A 110 12.58 -21.52 -25.16
N TYR A 111 12.06 -20.36 -24.80
CA TYR A 111 11.86 -19.22 -25.69
C TYR A 111 12.38 -17.95 -25.05
N ARG A 112 12.84 -17.03 -25.90
CA ARG A 112 13.33 -15.72 -25.46
C ARG A 112 12.39 -14.62 -25.94
N VAL A 113 11.73 -13.97 -24.99
CA VAL A 113 10.72 -12.95 -25.24
C VAL A 113 11.26 -11.58 -24.82
N PRO A 114 11.16 -10.54 -25.66
CA PRO A 114 11.61 -9.21 -25.29
C PRO A 114 10.72 -8.62 -24.19
N GLY A 115 11.35 -8.12 -23.13
CA GLY A 115 10.74 -7.38 -22.04
C GLY A 115 11.30 -5.96 -21.93
N ARG A 116 10.57 -5.10 -21.24
CA ARG A 116 10.97 -3.72 -20.97
C ARG A 116 10.69 -3.35 -19.52
N ILE A 117 11.69 -2.88 -18.79
CA ILE A 117 11.50 -2.27 -17.47
C ILE A 117 11.28 -0.77 -17.65
N ARG A 118 10.23 -0.25 -17.02
CA ARG A 118 10.01 1.18 -16.88
C ARG A 118 10.03 1.57 -15.41
N GLY A 119 11.04 2.35 -15.01
CA GLY A 119 11.11 2.92 -13.66
C GLY A 119 10.28 4.18 -13.54
N THR A 120 9.44 4.25 -12.52
CA THR A 120 8.62 5.42 -12.22
C THR A 120 8.47 5.59 -10.70
N VAL A 121 7.64 6.52 -10.27
CA VAL A 121 7.30 6.74 -8.86
C VAL A 121 5.86 6.29 -8.66
N CYS A 122 5.64 5.36 -7.73
CA CYS A 122 4.28 4.94 -7.42
C CYS A 122 3.48 6.07 -6.72
N PRO A 123 2.14 6.06 -6.78
CA PRO A 123 1.30 7.06 -6.14
C PRO A 123 1.50 7.21 -4.63
N TYR A 124 2.07 6.20 -3.97
CA TYR A 124 2.37 6.25 -2.54
C TYR A 124 3.65 7.05 -2.28
N CYS A 125 4.76 6.67 -2.93
CA CYS A 125 6.04 7.35 -2.79
C CYS A 125 5.99 8.79 -3.31
N SER A 126 5.19 9.09 -4.33
CA SER A 126 5.02 10.45 -4.83
C SER A 126 4.33 11.38 -3.83
N LYS A 127 3.54 10.83 -2.91
CA LYS A 127 2.84 11.59 -1.86
C LYS A 127 3.65 11.66 -0.57
N GLN A 128 4.59 10.74 -0.38
CA GLN A 128 5.43 10.70 0.81
C GLN A 128 6.36 11.93 0.83
N GLY A 129 6.45 12.61 1.98
CA GLY A 129 7.22 13.86 2.12
C GLY A 129 6.54 15.12 1.55
N THR A 130 5.33 14.98 1.00
CA THR A 130 4.49 16.14 0.61
C THR A 130 3.51 16.47 1.74
N PRO A 131 2.96 17.70 1.81
CA PRO A 131 1.91 18.05 2.79
C PRO A 131 0.55 17.39 2.49
N TYR A 132 0.50 16.41 1.58
CA TYR A 132 -0.74 15.71 1.25
C TYR A 132 -1.23 14.85 2.42
N PHE A 133 -2.52 15.01 2.76
CA PHE A 133 -3.24 14.14 3.68
C PHE A 133 -4.69 14.01 3.24
N GLU A 134 -5.29 12.88 3.59
CA GLU A 134 -6.70 12.59 3.30
C GLU A 134 -7.58 12.84 4.52
N GLY A 135 -7.07 12.61 5.73
CA GLY A 135 -7.84 12.87 6.93
C GLY A 135 -7.01 13.23 8.15
N VAL A 136 -7.71 13.66 9.20
CA VAL A 136 -7.12 14.09 10.47
C VAL A 136 -7.71 13.26 11.61
N LEU A 137 -6.84 12.65 12.41
CA LEU A 137 -7.19 12.08 13.72
C LEU A 137 -6.90 13.11 14.80
N GLN A 138 -7.93 13.56 15.49
CA GLN A 138 -7.85 14.53 16.57
C GLN A 138 -7.99 13.82 17.91
N LEU A 139 -6.89 13.68 18.63
CA LEU A 139 -6.90 13.08 19.96
C LEU A 139 -6.93 14.18 21.01
N ARG A 140 -7.89 14.09 21.95
CA ARG A 140 -8.03 15.02 23.07
C ARG A 140 -7.88 14.32 24.42
N SER A 141 -7.16 14.98 25.32
CA SER A 141 -6.68 14.44 26.58
C SER A 141 -6.04 13.03 26.45
N PRO A 142 -5.21 12.76 25.42
CA PRO A 142 -4.72 11.41 25.17
C PRO A 142 -3.75 10.92 26.24
N SER A 143 -3.75 9.62 26.51
CA SER A 143 -2.68 8.97 27.26
C SER A 143 -1.46 8.70 26.36
N ASN A 144 -0.28 8.55 26.96
CA ASN A 144 0.93 8.13 26.25
C ASN A 144 0.75 6.77 25.56
N GLU A 145 -0.06 5.87 26.15
CA GLU A 145 -0.42 4.59 25.54
C GLU A 145 -1.20 4.79 24.24
N LEU A 146 -2.22 5.67 24.24
CA LEU A 146 -3.05 5.94 23.06
C LEU A 146 -2.22 6.54 21.92
N ILE A 147 -1.35 7.52 22.23
CA ILE A 147 -0.44 8.12 21.23
C ILE A 147 0.49 7.05 20.64
N SER A 148 1.10 6.23 21.50
CA SER A 148 2.02 5.17 21.08
C SER A 148 1.30 4.10 20.26
N TYR A 149 0.07 3.74 20.63
CA TYR A 149 -0.79 2.83 19.88
C TYR A 149 -1.01 3.33 18.46
N VAL A 150 -1.38 4.60 18.29
CA VAL A 150 -1.61 5.22 16.97
C VAL A 150 -0.34 5.23 16.12
N ARG A 151 0.79 5.68 16.67
CA ARG A 151 2.08 5.73 15.95
C ARG A 151 2.51 4.33 15.51
N ASN A 152 2.48 3.36 16.41
CA ASN A 152 2.91 1.98 16.13
C ASN A 152 1.99 1.28 15.12
N ASP A 153 0.68 1.51 15.21
CA ASP A 153 -0.30 0.94 14.29
C ASP A 153 -0.09 1.45 12.86
N ILE A 154 0.11 2.77 12.70
CA ILE A 154 0.38 3.40 11.39
C ILE A 154 1.76 2.98 10.84
N ALA A 155 2.79 2.92 11.69
CA ALA A 155 4.14 2.52 11.27
C ALA A 155 4.17 1.14 10.58
N LYS A 156 3.35 0.19 11.07
CA LYS A 156 3.20 -1.15 10.46
C LYS A 156 2.61 -1.14 9.05
N HIS A 157 2.01 -0.03 8.63
CA HIS A 157 1.27 0.08 7.37
C HIS A 157 1.93 1.05 6.37
N GLN A 158 3.15 1.51 6.64
CA GLN A 158 3.92 2.38 5.73
C GLN A 158 4.12 1.73 4.35
N SER A 159 4.36 0.42 4.30
CA SER A 159 4.45 -0.34 3.04
C SER A 159 3.17 -0.20 2.20
N ARG A 160 2.00 -0.09 2.83
CA ARG A 160 0.72 0.12 2.13
C ARG A 160 0.45 1.58 1.74
N GLY A 161 1.45 2.45 1.89
CA GLY A 161 1.34 3.88 1.63
C GLY A 161 0.54 4.65 2.69
N ILE A 162 0.39 4.08 3.88
CA ILE A 162 -0.30 4.69 5.01
C ILE A 162 0.75 5.29 5.94
N PHE A 163 0.75 6.60 6.10
CA PHE A 163 1.73 7.30 6.92
C PHE A 163 1.12 8.53 7.59
N ILE A 164 1.79 8.99 8.64
CA ILE A 164 1.52 10.28 9.28
C ILE A 164 2.30 11.33 8.47
N THR A 165 1.58 12.27 7.87
CA THR A 165 2.20 13.39 7.13
C THR A 165 2.67 14.48 8.07
N LYS A 166 1.90 14.74 9.14
CA LYS A 166 2.22 15.76 10.14
C LYS A 166 1.59 15.40 11.48
N GLU A 167 2.34 15.65 12.54
CA GLU A 167 1.87 15.67 13.91
C GLU A 167 1.79 17.13 14.38
N ILE A 168 0.61 17.55 14.85
CA ILE A 168 0.34 18.93 15.26
C ILE A 168 -0.04 18.90 16.75
N PRO A 169 0.86 19.34 17.65
CA PRO A 169 0.53 19.49 19.06
C PRO A 169 -0.59 20.52 19.25
N GLU A 170 -1.56 20.19 20.09
CA GLU A 170 -2.70 21.04 20.44
C GLU A 170 -2.76 21.23 21.95
N ARG A 171 -3.42 22.29 22.44
CA ARG A 171 -3.48 22.62 23.88
C ARG A 171 -3.96 21.45 24.77
N ASP A 172 -4.92 20.68 24.28
CA ASP A 172 -5.53 19.51 24.96
C ASP A 172 -5.26 18.22 24.19
N GLY A 173 -4.13 18.09 23.48
CA GLY A 173 -3.77 16.83 22.81
C GLY A 173 -2.96 16.99 21.53
N ILE A 174 -3.33 16.25 20.49
CA ILE A 174 -2.54 16.16 19.25
C ILE A 174 -3.43 15.80 18.06
N ASP A 175 -3.13 16.39 16.91
CA ASP A 175 -3.74 16.07 15.62
C ASP A 175 -2.74 15.33 14.73
N PHE A 176 -3.14 14.16 14.20
CA PHE A 176 -2.38 13.41 13.21
C PHE A 176 -3.01 13.56 11.83
N GLN A 177 -2.26 14.12 10.89
CA GLN A 177 -2.63 14.13 9.47
C GLN A 177 -2.21 12.80 8.84
N ILE A 178 -3.17 12.08 8.23
CA ILE A 178 -2.97 10.71 7.71
C ILE A 178 -3.24 10.66 6.20
N SER A 179 -2.43 9.90 5.48
CA SER A 179 -2.50 9.77 4.02
C SER A 179 -3.67 8.92 3.48
N SER A 180 -4.52 8.35 4.33
CA SER A 180 -5.64 7.49 3.90
C SER A 180 -6.91 7.65 4.73
N ASN A 181 -8.01 8.03 4.08
CA ASN A 181 -9.35 8.11 4.69
C ASN A 181 -9.86 6.75 5.18
N LYS A 182 -9.73 5.72 4.33
CA LYS A 182 -10.21 4.37 4.63
C LYS A 182 -9.50 3.82 5.87
N TYR A 183 -8.18 4.04 5.94
CA TYR A 183 -7.41 3.60 7.09
C TYR A 183 -7.79 4.37 8.36
N LEU A 184 -7.87 5.70 8.27
CA LEU A 184 -8.23 6.56 9.40
C LEU A 184 -9.58 6.17 10.03
N ARG A 185 -10.60 5.89 9.20
CA ARG A 185 -11.90 5.40 9.68
C ARG A 185 -11.76 4.07 10.43
N ALA A 186 -11.00 3.13 9.89
CA ALA A 186 -10.78 1.84 10.53
C ALA A 186 -9.99 1.98 11.85
N LEU A 187 -8.96 2.82 11.88
CA LEU A 187 -8.19 3.14 13.07
C LEU A 187 -9.08 3.79 14.14
N GLY A 188 -9.92 4.77 13.77
CA GLY A 188 -10.88 5.39 14.68
C GLY A 188 -11.81 4.39 15.37
N LYS A 189 -12.32 3.40 14.61
CA LYS A 189 -13.13 2.31 15.18
C LYS A 189 -12.34 1.44 16.15
N ARG A 190 -11.07 1.11 15.85
CA ARG A 190 -10.20 0.37 16.76
C ARG A 190 -9.89 1.15 18.03
N ILE A 191 -9.64 2.45 17.94
CA ILE A 191 -9.45 3.33 19.09
C ILE A 191 -10.69 3.32 19.97
N ARG A 192 -11.89 3.52 19.38
CA ARG A 192 -13.16 3.47 20.12
C ARG A 192 -13.39 2.13 20.83
N ALA A 193 -12.96 1.02 20.22
CA ALA A 193 -13.13 -0.31 20.81
C ALA A 193 -12.14 -0.58 21.96
N ARG A 194 -10.93 0.00 21.90
CA ARG A 194 -9.85 -0.24 22.88
C ARG A 194 -9.84 0.77 24.02
N PHE A 195 -10.17 2.02 23.75
CA PHE A 195 -10.05 3.12 24.69
C PHE A 195 -11.43 3.69 24.99
N SER A 196 -11.67 4.00 26.27
CA SER A 196 -12.92 4.62 26.69
C SER A 196 -12.89 6.12 26.42
N GLY A 197 -13.82 6.59 25.60
CA GLY A 197 -13.80 7.98 25.17
C GLY A 197 -15.00 8.40 24.35
N GLU A 198 -15.09 9.70 24.10
CA GLU A 198 -16.05 10.27 23.16
C GLU A 198 -15.48 10.18 21.75
N PHE A 199 -16.23 9.58 20.82
CA PHE A 199 -15.84 9.40 19.42
C PHE A 199 -16.80 10.15 18.50
N LYS A 200 -16.27 10.92 17.56
CA LYS A 200 -17.04 11.55 16.47
C LYS A 200 -16.32 11.37 15.15
N GLU A 201 -17.10 11.19 14.08
CA GLU A 201 -16.60 11.11 12.72
C GLU A 201 -17.38 12.09 11.84
N SER A 202 -16.68 12.84 11.00
CA SER A 202 -17.30 13.70 9.98
C SER A 202 -16.46 13.70 8.70
N ALA A 203 -17.11 13.87 7.56
CA ALA A 203 -16.45 13.98 6.27
C ALA A 203 -16.86 15.30 5.60
N ARG A 204 -15.91 15.99 4.99
CA ARG A 204 -16.16 17.24 4.23
C ARG A 204 -15.67 17.08 2.80
N LEU A 205 -16.45 17.56 1.83
CA LEU A 205 -16.01 17.61 0.45
C LEU A 205 -14.80 18.54 0.35
N PHE A 206 -13.70 18.03 -0.21
CA PHE A 206 -12.47 18.81 -0.36
C PHE A 206 -12.32 19.31 -1.80
N THR A 207 -12.49 18.42 -2.77
CA THR A 207 -12.42 18.77 -4.19
C THR A 207 -13.18 17.74 -5.03
N ARG A 208 -13.25 17.97 -6.33
CA ARG A 208 -13.75 17.01 -7.30
C ARG A 208 -12.61 16.65 -8.25
N ASP A 209 -12.35 15.36 -8.40
CA ASP A 209 -11.34 14.86 -9.32
C ASP A 209 -11.74 15.28 -10.75
N ARG A 210 -10.88 16.08 -11.41
CA ARG A 210 -11.16 16.62 -12.75
C ARG A 210 -11.17 15.56 -13.84
N GLN A 211 -10.48 14.44 -13.66
CA GLN A 211 -10.43 13.35 -14.64
C GLN A 211 -11.57 12.37 -14.45
N THR A 212 -11.87 12.01 -13.21
CA THR A 212 -12.89 10.99 -12.91
C THR A 212 -14.26 11.57 -12.54
N SER A 213 -14.36 12.89 -12.36
CA SER A 213 -15.55 13.60 -11.89
C SER A 213 -16.09 13.10 -10.54
N LYS A 214 -15.26 12.40 -9.76
CA LYS A 214 -15.59 11.86 -8.44
C LYS A 214 -15.27 12.86 -7.34
N ASP A 215 -16.14 12.92 -6.34
CA ASP A 215 -15.94 13.75 -5.16
C ASP A 215 -14.86 13.18 -4.25
N VAL A 216 -13.92 14.04 -3.86
CA VAL A 216 -12.81 13.73 -2.97
C VAL A 216 -13.09 14.38 -1.62
N TYR A 217 -13.27 13.56 -0.60
CA TYR A 217 -13.57 14.01 0.76
C TYR A 217 -12.32 14.01 1.64
N ARG A 218 -12.31 14.86 2.66
CA ARG A 218 -11.42 14.75 3.80
C ARG A 218 -12.17 14.26 5.03
N LEU A 219 -11.61 13.26 5.71
CA LEU A 219 -12.19 12.68 6.92
C LEU A 219 -11.60 13.33 8.17
N SER A 220 -12.46 13.72 9.11
CA SER A 220 -12.08 14.13 10.46
C SER A 220 -12.60 13.09 11.44
N VAL A 221 -11.68 12.43 12.14
CA VAL A 221 -11.99 11.54 13.26
C VAL A 221 -11.55 12.23 14.54
N TYR A 222 -12.48 12.35 15.47
CA TYR A 222 -12.27 12.97 16.76
C TYR A 222 -12.41 11.93 17.86
N PHE A 223 -11.46 11.91 18.79
CA PHE A 223 -11.50 11.05 19.96
C PHE A 223 -11.02 11.81 21.20
N ARG A 224 -11.88 11.93 22.21
CA ARG A 224 -11.49 12.41 23.54
C ARG A 224 -11.45 11.25 24.51
N LEU A 225 -10.27 10.98 25.07
CA LEU A 225 -10.11 9.96 26.11
C LEU A 225 -10.88 10.38 27.36
N ARG A 226 -11.60 9.45 27.98
CA ARG A 226 -12.24 9.64 29.28
C ARG A 226 -11.47 8.84 30.34
N PRO A 227 -11.39 9.34 31.58
CA PRO A 227 -10.66 8.67 32.67
C PRO A 227 -11.28 7.35 33.11
N TYR A 228 -12.55 7.11 32.78
CA TYR A 228 -13.32 5.95 33.21
C TYR A 228 -14.02 5.25 32.04
N ALA A 229 -14.30 3.96 32.21
CA ALA A 229 -15.08 3.12 31.31
C ALA A 229 -16.36 2.62 32.00
N VAL A 230 -17.48 2.49 31.27
CA VAL A 230 -18.68 1.84 31.82
C VAL A 230 -18.36 0.37 32.12
N GLY A 231 -18.72 -0.10 33.30
CA GLY A 231 -18.42 -1.43 33.84
C GLY A 231 -17.10 -1.51 34.61
N GLN A 232 -16.22 -0.50 34.52
CA GLN A 232 -14.98 -0.46 35.28
C GLN A 232 -15.27 -0.33 36.78
N VAL A 233 -14.55 -1.08 37.61
CA VAL A 233 -14.55 -0.87 39.06
C VAL A 233 -13.39 0.05 39.42
N VAL A 234 -13.69 1.14 40.11
CA VAL A 234 -12.70 2.13 40.56
C VAL A 234 -12.77 2.30 42.07
N LYS A 235 -11.60 2.49 42.67
CA LYS A 235 -11.47 2.70 44.11
C LYS A 235 -11.44 4.20 44.42
N LYS A 236 -12.38 4.69 45.21
CA LYS A 236 -12.42 6.09 45.69
C LYS A 236 -12.49 6.07 47.22
N GLY A 237 -11.33 6.21 47.86
CA GLY A 237 -11.17 5.93 49.30
C GLY A 237 -11.36 4.44 49.59
N GLU A 238 -12.23 4.09 50.54
CA GLU A 238 -12.55 2.71 50.89
C GLU A 238 -13.67 2.07 50.05
N ARG A 239 -14.26 2.84 49.13
CA ARG A 239 -15.38 2.42 48.29
C ARG A 239 -14.89 1.87 46.95
N GLU A 240 -15.46 0.74 46.55
CA GLU A 240 -15.29 0.17 45.22
C GLU A 240 -16.56 0.49 44.41
N ILE A 241 -16.41 1.30 43.38
CA ILE A 241 -17.52 1.85 42.61
C ILE A 241 -17.46 1.28 41.21
N GLN A 242 -18.48 0.53 40.80
CA GLN A 242 -18.65 0.11 39.42
C GLN A 242 -19.29 1.24 38.61
N ILE A 243 -18.59 1.74 37.59
CA ILE A 243 -19.07 2.80 36.73
C ILE A 243 -20.26 2.31 35.91
N THR A 244 -21.39 3.01 35.96
CA THR A 244 -22.62 2.63 35.25
C THR A 244 -22.95 3.56 34.10
N SER A 245 -22.60 4.83 34.19
CA SER A 245 -22.81 5.78 33.09
C SER A 245 -21.80 6.92 33.09
N ILE A 246 -21.50 7.41 31.89
CA ILE A 246 -20.49 8.43 31.66
C ILE A 246 -21.09 9.52 30.77
N GLY A 247 -21.55 10.61 31.39
CA GLY A 247 -22.22 11.74 30.72
C GLY A 247 -21.54 13.07 31.03
N LYS A 248 -22.33 14.08 31.45
CA LYS A 248 -21.81 15.33 32.05
C LYS A 248 -21.13 15.09 33.41
N ARG A 249 -21.58 14.07 34.14
CA ARG A 249 -20.98 13.53 35.37
C ARG A 249 -20.78 12.03 35.19
N VAL A 250 -19.80 11.48 35.90
CA VAL A 250 -19.55 10.04 35.92
C VAL A 250 -20.38 9.46 37.07
N CYS A 251 -21.22 8.47 36.77
CA CYS A 251 -22.03 7.77 37.77
C CYS A 251 -21.53 6.34 37.92
N GLY A 252 -21.59 5.83 39.14
CA GLY A 252 -21.37 4.42 39.43
C GLY A 252 -22.25 3.94 40.58
N ILE A 253 -22.12 2.67 40.89
CA ILE A 253 -22.78 2.00 42.02
C ILE A 253 -21.68 1.48 42.94
N ASP A 254 -21.78 1.79 44.23
CA ASP A 254 -20.91 1.19 45.25
C ASP A 254 -21.25 -0.30 45.40
N ILE A 255 -20.26 -1.15 45.18
CA ILE A 255 -20.42 -2.61 45.16
C ILE A 255 -20.87 -3.15 46.53
N LYS A 256 -20.50 -2.48 47.63
CA LYS A 256 -20.80 -2.97 48.99
C LYS A 256 -22.25 -2.72 49.40
N ASN A 257 -22.84 -1.59 48.99
CA ASN A 257 -24.15 -1.15 49.50
C ASN A 257 -25.18 -0.85 48.40
N GLY A 258 -24.82 -0.99 47.12
CA GLY A 258 -25.72 -0.76 45.98
C GLY A 258 -26.12 0.69 45.77
N LYS A 259 -25.58 1.66 46.53
CA LYS A 259 -25.95 3.07 46.41
C LYS A 259 -25.27 3.71 45.19
N LYS A 260 -26.01 4.58 44.52
CA LYS A 260 -25.50 5.38 43.40
C LYS A 260 -24.51 6.41 43.93
N VAL A 261 -23.34 6.48 43.30
CA VAL A 261 -22.26 7.42 43.62
C VAL A 261 -21.90 8.23 42.37
N PHE A 262 -21.65 9.52 42.56
CA PHE A 262 -21.11 10.38 41.51
C PHE A 262 -19.60 10.50 41.68
N LEU A 263 -18.86 10.19 40.62
CA LEU A 263 -17.45 10.52 40.53
C LEU A 263 -17.33 11.90 39.88
N GLU A 264 -17.16 12.89 40.75
CA GLU A 264 -16.45 14.13 40.40
C GLU A 264 -14.96 13.84 40.24
#